data_AF-A0AAP6HCY4-F1
#
_entry.id   AF-A0AAP6HCY4-F1
#
_cell.length_a   1.000
_cell.length_b   1.000
_cell.length_c   1.000
_cell.angle_alpha   90.00
_cell.angle_beta   90.00
_cell.angle_gamma   90.00
#
_symmetry.space_group_name_H-M   'P 1'
#
loop_
_entity.id
_entity.type
_entity.pdbx_description
1 polymer ?
#
loop_
_entity_poly.entity_id
_entity_poly.type
_entity_poly.pdbx_seq_one_letter_code
_entity_poly.pdbx_strand_id
1 'polypeptide(L)'
;MCYLISFSEVREIFKLPILIEHFVEHRNDNSEMSFGQFITLHYFSGDVHDDDYEEDMKLPFKSQNQNISASIVLAMPASFDFKIKSSKIYKEKSQNFGYSDSFTIDNSDLVFHPPRLV
;
A
#
# COMPACT_ATOMS: atom_id res chain seq x y z
N MET A 1 -16.87 7.94 12.79
CA MET A 1 -15.92 7.58 11.71
C MET A 1 -14.57 7.07 12.24
N CYS A 2 -14.55 6.21 13.28
CA CYS A 2 -13.36 5.46 13.71
C CYS A 2 -13.74 4.12 14.39
N TYR A 3 -14.80 3.44 13.92
CA TYR A 3 -15.21 2.17 14.55
C TYR A 3 -14.24 1.02 14.25
N LEU A 4 -13.52 1.06 13.12
CA LEU A 4 -12.56 0.01 12.73
C LEU A 4 -11.36 -0.12 13.68
N ILE A 5 -10.95 0.96 14.36
CA ILE A 5 -9.82 0.96 15.30
C ILE A 5 -10.25 0.41 16.69
N SER A 6 -11.55 0.33 16.94
CA SER A 6 -12.10 -0.28 18.16
C SER A 6 -12.03 -1.82 18.11
N PHE A 7 -11.80 -2.39 16.93
CA PHE A 7 -11.55 -3.83 16.74
C PHE A 7 -10.08 -4.12 17.07
N SER A 8 -9.85 -4.90 18.13
CA SER A 8 -8.52 -5.37 18.54
C SER A 8 -7.82 -6.15 17.42
N GLU A 9 -8.58 -6.76 16.52
CA GLU A 9 -8.10 -7.60 15.43
C GLU A 9 -7.40 -6.81 14.32
N VAL A 10 -7.80 -5.56 14.07
CA VAL A 10 -7.15 -4.71 13.07
C VAL A 10 -5.73 -4.35 13.51
N ARG A 11 -5.47 -4.28 14.82
CA ARG A 11 -4.11 -4.05 15.36
C ARG A 11 -3.17 -5.22 15.06
N GLU A 12 -3.69 -6.44 15.02
CA GLU A 12 -2.91 -7.62 14.65
C GLU A 12 -2.54 -7.62 13.15
N ILE A 13 -3.38 -7.06 12.27
CA ILE A 13 -3.04 -6.88 10.84
C ILE A 13 -1.81 -5.98 10.66
N PHE A 14 -1.63 -4.97 11.51
CA PHE A 14 -0.44 -4.11 11.47
C PHE A 14 0.85 -4.83 11.86
N LYS A 15 0.79 -6.03 12.44
CA LYS A 15 1.96 -6.87 12.74
C LYS A 15 2.33 -7.81 11.59
N LEU A 16 1.58 -7.81 10.48
CA LEU A 16 1.93 -8.60 9.29
C LEU A 16 3.35 -8.34 8.75
N PRO A 17 3.90 -7.11 8.76
CA PRO A 17 5.28 -6.88 8.35
C PRO A 17 6.29 -7.66 9.21
N ILE A 18 6.06 -7.75 10.54
CA ILE A 18 6.91 -8.48 11.49
C ILE A 18 6.90 -9.98 11.16
N LEU A 19 5.72 -10.53 10.82
CA LEU A 19 5.61 -11.92 10.40
C LEU A 19 6.40 -12.22 9.11
N ILE A 20 6.39 -11.30 8.15
CA ILE A 20 7.17 -11.45 6.91
C ILE A 20 8.67 -11.38 7.20
N GLU A 21 9.10 -10.46 8.06
CA GLU A 21 10.49 -10.31 8.48
C GLU A 21 11.00 -11.59 9.16
N HIS A 22 10.28 -12.11 10.16
CA HIS A 22 10.62 -13.36 10.86
C HIS A 22 10.67 -14.57 9.92
N PHE A 23 9.75 -14.64 8.95
CA PHE A 23 9.79 -15.67 7.91
C PHE A 23 11.04 -15.58 7.02
N VAL A 24 11.47 -14.37 6.66
CA VAL A 24 12.67 -14.16 5.86
C VAL A 24 13.92 -14.55 6.64
N GLU A 25 14.01 -14.23 7.92
CA GLU A 25 15.11 -14.66 8.80
C GLU A 25 15.23 -16.19 8.84
N HIS A 26 14.14 -16.87 9.16
CA HIS A 26 14.11 -18.33 9.16
C HIS A 26 14.40 -18.94 7.77
N ARG A 27 14.03 -18.26 6.69
CA ARG A 27 14.35 -18.71 5.33
C ARG A 27 15.81 -18.49 4.95
N ASN A 28 16.46 -17.49 5.54
CA ASN A 28 17.90 -17.28 5.38
C ASN A 28 18.69 -18.34 6.13
N ASP A 29 18.23 -18.74 7.32
CA ASP A 29 18.86 -19.81 8.12
C ASP A 29 18.55 -21.20 7.54
N ASN A 30 17.32 -21.41 7.07
CA ASN A 30 16.84 -22.66 6.48
C ASN A 30 16.25 -22.41 5.09
N SER A 31 17.06 -22.54 4.04
CA SER A 31 16.65 -22.26 2.65
C SER A 31 15.47 -23.09 2.14
N GLU A 32 15.26 -24.28 2.70
CA GLU A 32 14.16 -25.21 2.37
C GLU A 32 12.85 -24.87 3.09
N MET A 33 12.86 -23.91 4.02
CA MET A 33 11.66 -23.57 4.79
C MET A 33 10.64 -22.85 3.91
N SER A 34 9.47 -23.49 3.74
CA SER A 34 8.32 -22.87 3.11
C SER A 34 7.51 -22.03 4.09
N PHE A 35 6.78 -21.04 3.57
CA PHE A 35 5.90 -20.20 4.40
C PHE A 35 4.82 -21.02 5.14
N GLY A 36 4.29 -22.08 4.51
CA GLY A 36 3.31 -22.95 5.15
C GLY A 36 3.89 -23.75 6.32
N GLN A 37 5.14 -24.21 6.20
CA GLN A 37 5.85 -24.87 7.29
C GLN A 37 6.14 -23.90 8.43
N PHE A 38 6.56 -22.66 8.14
CA PHE A 38 6.74 -21.61 9.13
C PHE A 38 5.47 -21.36 9.95
N ILE A 39 4.33 -21.19 9.28
CA ILE A 39 3.03 -21.01 9.96
C ILE A 39 2.67 -22.25 10.80
N THR A 40 2.91 -23.45 10.28
CA THR A 40 2.62 -24.69 11.02
C THR A 40 3.49 -24.81 12.28
N LEU A 41 4.76 -24.46 12.16
CA LEU A 41 5.70 -24.43 13.28
C LEU A 41 5.22 -23.45 14.35
N HIS A 42 4.96 -22.20 13.98
CA HIS A 42 4.70 -21.14 14.95
C HIS A 42 3.27 -21.10 15.48
N TYR A 43 2.27 -21.63 14.76
CA TYR A 43 0.86 -21.56 15.18
C TYR A 43 0.25 -22.92 15.56
N PHE A 44 0.81 -24.04 15.10
CA PHE A 44 0.21 -25.37 15.28
C PHE A 44 1.10 -26.35 16.07
N SER A 45 2.38 -26.03 16.30
CA SER A 45 3.31 -26.93 16.99
C SER A 45 3.41 -26.70 18.51
N GLY A 46 2.57 -25.82 19.06
CA GLY A 46 2.57 -25.44 20.47
C GLY A 46 3.54 -24.31 20.79
N ASP A 47 3.58 -23.89 22.06
CA ASP A 47 4.57 -22.91 22.54
C ASP A 47 5.81 -23.66 23.03
N VAL A 48 6.78 -23.76 22.15
CA VAL A 48 8.15 -24.15 22.51
C VAL A 48 8.82 -22.90 23.07
N HIS A 49 9.42 -22.98 24.26
CA HIS A 49 10.28 -21.90 24.77
C HIS A 49 11.70 -22.15 24.27
N ASP A 50 11.97 -21.72 23.06
CA ASP A 50 13.26 -21.65 22.40
C ASP A 50 13.85 -20.23 22.47
N ASP A 51 15.02 -20.04 21.87
CA ASP A 51 15.78 -18.79 21.93
C ASP A 51 15.05 -17.62 21.26
N ASP A 52 14.12 -17.89 20.34
CA ASP A 52 13.28 -16.91 19.62
C ASP A 52 11.88 -16.72 20.23
N TYR A 53 11.59 -17.34 21.37
CA TYR A 53 10.29 -17.24 22.04
C TYR A 53 9.80 -15.80 22.24
N GLU A 54 10.68 -14.86 22.59
CA GLU A 54 10.31 -13.45 22.76
C GLU A 54 9.90 -12.76 21.46
N GLU A 55 10.51 -13.13 20.34
CA GLU A 55 10.17 -12.62 19.00
C GLU A 55 8.87 -13.26 18.50
N ASP A 56 8.69 -14.55 18.76
CA ASP A 56 7.47 -15.30 18.47
C ASP A 56 6.24 -14.65 19.10
N MET A 57 6.34 -14.21 20.35
CA MET A 57 5.22 -13.55 21.04
C MET A 57 4.78 -12.22 20.39
N LYS A 58 5.62 -11.62 19.54
CA LYS A 58 5.30 -10.41 18.76
C LYS A 58 4.54 -10.73 17.47
N LEU A 59 4.49 -11.99 17.05
CA LEU A 59 3.75 -12.40 15.86
C LEU A 59 2.25 -12.10 16.00
N PRO A 60 1.58 -11.79 14.88
CA PRO A 60 0.15 -11.52 14.88
C PRO A 60 -0.63 -12.72 15.44
N PHE A 61 -1.57 -12.47 16.35
CA PHE A 61 -2.44 -13.48 16.96
C PHE A 61 -1.74 -14.58 17.78
N LYS A 62 -0.42 -14.48 18.04
CA LYS A 62 0.33 -15.48 18.84
C LYS A 62 0.20 -15.22 20.34
N SER A 63 0.42 -13.99 20.80
CA SER A 63 0.21 -13.65 22.20
C SER A 63 -1.27 -13.46 22.51
N GLN A 64 -1.78 -14.25 23.46
CA GLN A 64 -3.14 -14.17 23.96
C GLN A 64 -3.30 -12.94 24.87
N ASN A 65 -3.21 -11.74 24.28
CA ASN A 65 -3.68 -10.54 24.97
C ASN A 65 -5.16 -10.76 25.28
N GLN A 66 -5.48 -10.85 26.58
CA GLN A 66 -6.69 -11.39 27.20
C GLN A 66 -8.00 -10.64 26.90
N ASN A 67 -8.17 -10.07 25.72
CA ASN A 67 -9.37 -9.37 25.32
C ASN A 67 -9.74 -9.75 23.88
N ILE A 68 -9.94 -11.05 23.63
CA ILE A 68 -10.81 -11.49 22.52
C ILE A 68 -12.26 -11.20 22.95
N SER A 69 -12.56 -9.92 23.16
CA SER A 69 -13.94 -9.46 23.21
C SER A 69 -14.38 -9.39 21.77
N ALA A 70 -14.80 -10.54 21.22
CA ALA A 70 -15.44 -10.65 19.92
C ALA A 70 -16.74 -9.85 19.96
N SER A 71 -16.61 -8.54 19.81
CA SER A 71 -17.71 -7.61 19.74
C SER A 71 -18.28 -7.78 18.33
N ILE A 72 -19.20 -8.72 18.17
CA ILE A 72 -19.99 -8.86 16.94
C ILE A 72 -20.85 -7.60 16.83
N VAL A 73 -20.29 -6.57 16.21
CA VAL A 73 -21.04 -5.38 15.82
C VAL A 73 -21.84 -5.79 14.58
N LEU A 74 -23.07 -6.23 14.79
CA LEU A 74 -24.05 -6.47 13.74
C LEU A 74 -24.56 -5.12 13.19
N ALA A 75 -23.67 -4.27 12.72
CA ALA A 75 -24.05 -3.07 11.99
C ALA A 75 -24.21 -3.48 10.52
N MET A 76 -25.45 -3.66 10.07
CA MET A 76 -25.75 -3.65 8.64
C MET A 76 -25.15 -2.38 8.05
N PRO A 77 -24.16 -2.44 7.15
CA PRO A 77 -23.72 -1.24 6.48
C PRO A 77 -24.90 -0.70 5.69
N ALA A 78 -25.27 0.56 5.92
CA ALA A 78 -26.03 1.31 4.93
C ALA A 78 -25.25 1.17 3.61
N SER A 79 -25.94 0.72 2.56
CA SER A 79 -25.36 0.36 1.27
C SER A 79 -24.30 1.39 0.86
N PHE A 80 -23.04 0.95 0.81
CA PHE A 80 -21.93 1.77 0.34
C PHE A 80 -22.04 1.86 -1.19
N ASP A 81 -22.56 2.97 -1.70
CA ASP A 81 -22.60 3.25 -3.13
C ASP A 81 -21.20 3.74 -3.58
N PHE A 82 -20.27 2.80 -3.76
CA PHE A 82 -18.92 3.10 -4.23
C PHE A 82 -18.94 3.33 -5.75
N LYS A 83 -19.07 4.60 -6.14
CA LYS A 83 -18.96 5.00 -7.55
C LYS A 83 -17.51 5.19 -7.94
N ILE A 84 -16.90 4.16 -8.52
CA ILE A 84 -15.62 4.27 -9.22
C ILE A 84 -15.84 5.22 -10.40
N LYS A 85 -15.35 6.46 -10.29
CA LYS A 85 -15.33 7.38 -11.42
C LYS A 85 -14.22 6.90 -12.36
N SER A 86 -14.58 6.12 -13.37
CA SER A 86 -13.67 5.71 -14.43
C SER A 86 -12.98 6.95 -14.99
N SER A 87 -11.66 7.04 -14.80
CA SER A 87 -10.86 8.09 -15.43
C SER A 87 -10.96 7.90 -16.93
N LYS A 88 -11.40 8.93 -17.66
CA LYS A 88 -11.30 8.91 -19.12
C LYS A 88 -9.83 8.74 -19.47
N ILE A 89 -9.46 7.57 -20.01
CA ILE A 89 -8.13 7.36 -20.60
C ILE A 89 -8.04 8.36 -21.75
N TYR A 90 -7.32 9.46 -21.55
CA TYR A 90 -7.08 10.42 -22.61
C TYR A 90 -6.04 9.81 -23.55
N LYS A 91 -6.49 9.28 -24.70
CA LYS A 91 -5.57 9.01 -25.80
C LYS A 91 -5.06 10.36 -26.29
N GLU A 92 -3.80 10.65 -26.01
CA GLU A 92 -3.12 11.79 -26.60
C GLU A 92 -3.15 11.62 -28.13
N LYS A 93 -3.91 12.49 -28.80
CA LYS A 93 -3.90 12.55 -30.26
C LYS A 93 -2.65 13.32 -30.64
N SER A 94 -1.65 12.68 -31.23
CA SER A 94 -0.50 13.37 -31.80
C SER A 94 -0.99 14.29 -32.91
N GLN A 95 -1.15 15.59 -32.60
CA GLN A 95 -1.41 16.60 -33.60
C GLN A 95 -0.06 16.92 -34.24
N ASN A 96 0.21 16.35 -35.41
CA ASN A 96 1.32 16.80 -36.23
C ASN A 96 0.97 18.23 -36.70
N PHE A 97 1.56 19.23 -36.07
CA PHE A 97 1.46 20.62 -36.52
C PHE A 97 2.31 20.77 -37.77
N GLY A 98 1.65 20.80 -38.94
CA GLY A 98 2.26 21.22 -40.19
C GLY A 98 2.26 22.74 -40.25
N TYR A 99 3.42 23.36 -40.09
CA TYR A 99 3.58 24.80 -40.26
C TYR A 99 3.98 25.10 -41.70
N SER A 100 3.10 25.77 -42.45
CA SER A 100 3.43 26.35 -43.75
C SER A 100 3.32 27.86 -43.63
N ASP A 101 4.46 28.53 -43.52
CA ASP A 101 4.51 29.98 -43.53
C ASP A 101 4.32 30.49 -44.95
N SER A 102 3.25 31.24 -45.17
CA SER A 102 3.12 32.09 -46.34
C SER A 102 2.80 33.52 -45.89
N PHE A 103 3.77 34.12 -45.21
CA PHE A 103 3.74 35.54 -44.86
C PHE A 103 5.00 36.21 -45.40
N THR A 104 4.83 37.08 -46.40
CA THR A 104 5.82 38.10 -46.74
C THR A 104 5.60 39.27 -45.78
N ILE A 105 6.44 39.39 -44.76
CA ILE A 105 6.39 40.50 -43.80
C ILE A 105 7.14 41.68 -44.43
N ASP A 106 6.39 42.70 -44.89
CA ASP A 106 6.93 44.02 -45.25
C ASP A 106 6.58 45.06 -44.16
N ASN A 107 6.92 44.77 -42.91
CA ASN A 107 6.81 45.71 -41.80
C ASN A 107 7.90 45.41 -40.77
N SER A 108 8.97 46.21 -40.78
CA SER A 108 10.11 46.14 -39.85
C SER A 108 9.75 46.35 -38.38
N ASP A 109 8.55 46.87 -38.13
CA ASP A 109 8.12 47.32 -36.80
C ASP A 109 7.46 46.22 -35.96
N LEU A 110 7.25 45.03 -36.54
CA LEU A 110 6.72 43.85 -35.83
C LEU A 110 7.81 42.96 -35.23
N VAL A 111 9.09 43.27 -35.46
CA VAL A 111 10.19 42.53 -34.86
C VAL A 111 10.31 42.93 -33.38
N PHE A 112 10.13 41.95 -32.50
CA PHE A 112 10.30 42.18 -31.07
C PHE A 112 11.77 42.53 -30.77
N HIS A 113 12.00 43.72 -30.21
CA HIS A 113 13.31 44.13 -29.76
C HIS A 113 13.42 43.97 -28.24
N PRO A 114 14.49 43.32 -27.73
CA PRO A 114 14.65 43.16 -26.30
C PRO A 114 14.81 44.52 -25.60
N PRO A 115 14.35 44.65 -24.34
CA PRO A 115 14.42 45.91 -23.60
C PRO A 115 15.87 46.33 -23.36
N ARG A 116 16.17 47.60 -23.63
CA ARG A 116 17.48 48.18 -23.35
C ARG A 116 17.53 48.63 -21.89
N LEU A 117 18.50 48.13 -21.14
CA LEU A 117 18.81 48.62 -19.80
C LEU A 117 19.54 49.97 -19.93
N VAL A 118 19.06 50.97 -19.20
CA VAL A 118 19.66 52.32 -19.14
C VAL A 118 20.91 52.30 -18.26
#